data_AF-A0A7C0WHI2-F1
#
_entry.id   AF-A0A7C0WHI2-F1
#
_cell.length_a   1.000
_cell.length_b   1.000
_cell.length_c   1.000
_cell.angle_alpha   90.00
_cell.angle_beta   90.00
_cell.angle_gamma   90.00
#
_symmetry.space_group_name_H-M   'P 1'
#
loop_
_entity.id
_entity.type
_entity.pdbx_description
1 polymer ?
#
loop_
_entity_poly.entity_id
_entity_poly.type
_entity_poly.pdbx_seq_one_letter_code
_entity_poly.pdbx_strand_id
1 'polypeptide(L)'
;TWNDPDGKRWSKNLQPLADAVVVRYLEFLPKQTYPIRRGVHPNTAFGISFALDYARTTDNAKLEKLLTDRATAYYFKDTDYPAKLEPDGDDFLSPSLIEADLMRRILTGKDFAGWFHQFLPNLVNGEPQTLLQPANVSDRSDPKIVHLDGLNLSRAWCMYGIASSLPENDPARPILLRSAKKHAEATLPFITSGNYEGEHWLASFAIYMLTIRGR
;
A
#
# COMPACT_ATOMS: atom_id res chain seq x y z
N THR A 1 -15.95 -0.68 11.34
CA THR A 1 -16.19 0.43 12.28
C THR A 1 -15.94 -0.05 13.70
N TRP A 2 -15.56 0.85 14.62
CA TRP A 2 -15.22 0.48 16.01
C TRP A 2 -16.42 0.73 16.91
N ASN A 3 -16.75 -0.21 17.80
CA ASN A 3 -17.82 -0.03 18.78
C ASN A 3 -17.30 0.57 20.09
N ASP A 4 -16.63 1.72 19.97
CA ASP A 4 -16.04 2.45 21.09
C ASP A 4 -16.71 3.85 21.21
N PRO A 5 -17.12 4.28 22.43
CA PRO A 5 -17.79 5.57 22.60
C PRO A 5 -16.94 6.78 22.16
N ASP A 6 -15.64 6.77 22.44
CA ASP A 6 -14.73 7.83 22.04
C ASP A 6 -14.49 7.79 20.52
N GLY A 7 -14.34 6.60 19.95
CA GLY A 7 -14.23 6.41 18.51
C GLY A 7 -15.43 6.99 17.74
N LYS A 8 -16.66 6.79 18.23
CA LYS A 8 -17.88 7.39 17.64
C LYS A 8 -17.88 8.92 17.77
N ARG A 9 -17.48 9.46 18.93
CA ARG A 9 -17.39 10.90 19.17
C ARG A 9 -16.35 11.56 18.25
N TRP A 10 -15.15 11.01 18.16
CA TRP A 10 -14.08 11.53 17.31
C TRP A 10 -14.41 11.43 15.83
N SER A 11 -15.00 10.31 15.39
CA SER A 11 -15.48 10.16 14.02
C SER A 11 -16.46 11.28 13.63
N LYS A 12 -17.43 11.60 14.50
CA LYS A 12 -18.36 12.71 14.26
C LYS A 12 -17.63 14.06 14.17
N ASN A 13 -16.68 14.32 15.06
CA ASN A 13 -15.93 15.58 15.07
C ASN A 13 -15.00 15.74 13.86
N LEU A 14 -14.47 14.64 13.32
CA LEU A 14 -13.60 14.64 12.13
C LEU A 14 -14.38 14.64 10.81
N GLN A 15 -15.70 14.45 10.84
CA GLN A 15 -16.53 14.38 9.63
C GLN A 15 -16.35 15.59 8.69
N PRO A 16 -16.33 16.86 9.16
CA PRO A 16 -16.13 18.00 8.27
C PRO A 16 -14.78 17.96 7.52
N LEU A 17 -13.73 17.43 8.16
CA LEU A 17 -12.43 17.25 7.52
C LEU A 17 -12.50 16.14 6.46
N ALA A 18 -13.14 15.01 6.80
CA ALA A 18 -13.36 13.92 5.85
C ALA A 18 -14.13 14.40 4.60
N ASP A 19 -15.21 15.16 4.80
CA ASP A 19 -16.01 15.76 3.72
C ASP A 19 -15.15 16.67 2.83
N ALA A 20 -14.29 17.50 3.44
CA ALA A 20 -13.36 18.36 2.69
C ALA A 20 -12.35 17.55 1.85
N VAL A 21 -11.87 16.41 2.35
CA VAL A 21 -10.98 15.51 1.61
C VAL A 21 -11.73 14.82 0.46
N VAL A 22 -12.96 14.35 0.70
CA VAL A 22 -13.83 13.76 -0.33
C VAL A 22 -14.04 14.73 -1.49
N VAL A 23 -14.38 15.99 -1.21
CA VAL A 23 -14.55 17.03 -2.23
C VAL A 23 -13.28 17.21 -3.06
N ARG A 24 -12.10 17.23 -2.43
CA ARG A 24 -10.81 17.36 -3.14
C ARG A 24 -10.55 16.20 -4.08
N TYR A 25 -10.86 14.96 -3.69
CA TYR A 25 -10.78 13.81 -4.61
C TYR A 25 -11.72 13.98 -5.81
N LEU A 26 -12.98 14.36 -5.54
CA LEU A 26 -14.00 14.56 -6.56
C LEU A 26 -13.63 15.66 -7.56
N GLU A 27 -12.93 16.70 -7.13
CA GLU A 27 -12.52 17.82 -7.98
C GLU A 27 -11.17 17.61 -8.67
N PHE A 28 -10.23 16.91 -8.05
CA PHE A 28 -8.86 16.78 -8.54
C PHE A 28 -8.66 15.60 -9.48
N LEU A 29 -9.14 14.40 -9.12
CA LEU A 29 -8.85 13.21 -9.92
C LEU A 29 -9.37 13.27 -11.36
N PRO A 30 -10.52 13.91 -11.68
CA PRO A 30 -10.93 14.13 -13.07
C PRO A 30 -9.94 14.98 -13.89
N LYS A 31 -9.13 15.82 -13.24
CA LYS A 31 -8.14 16.71 -13.87
C LYS A 31 -6.75 16.05 -14.01
N GLN A 32 -6.45 15.05 -13.18
CA GLN A 32 -5.14 14.40 -13.17
C GLN A 32 -5.02 13.43 -14.34
N THR A 33 -4.29 13.75 -15.41
CA THR A 33 -4.19 12.83 -16.57
C THR A 33 -3.39 11.56 -16.27
N TYR A 34 -2.31 11.66 -15.49
CA TYR A 34 -1.37 10.56 -15.23
C TYR A 34 -1.23 10.27 -13.72
N PRO A 35 -1.10 9.00 -13.32
CA PRO A 35 -0.84 8.65 -11.93
C PRO A 35 0.58 9.07 -11.52
N ILE A 36 0.75 9.47 -10.26
CA ILE A 36 2.06 9.69 -9.66
C ILE A 36 2.49 8.38 -9.00
N ARG A 37 3.66 7.86 -9.38
CA ARG A 37 4.14 6.53 -8.97
C ARG A 37 5.27 6.54 -7.93
N ARG A 38 5.82 7.70 -7.55
CA ARG A 38 6.94 7.78 -6.58
C ARG A 38 6.60 7.05 -5.28
N GLY A 39 7.58 6.44 -4.61
CA GLY A 39 7.37 5.67 -3.38
C GLY A 39 7.27 6.54 -2.12
N VAL A 40 6.77 7.76 -2.27
CA VAL A 40 6.58 8.74 -1.19
C VAL A 40 5.17 9.35 -1.26
N HIS A 41 4.91 10.37 -0.43
CA HIS A 41 3.60 10.96 -0.19
C HIS A 41 2.67 11.20 -1.41
N PRO A 42 3.13 11.71 -2.57
CA PRO A 42 2.23 12.02 -3.67
C PRO A 42 1.79 10.78 -4.47
N ASN A 43 2.13 9.56 -4.04
CA ASN A 43 1.73 8.33 -4.72
C ASN A 43 0.22 8.23 -4.87
N THR A 44 -0.26 8.15 -6.12
CA THR A 44 -1.68 8.16 -6.43
C THR A 44 -2.38 6.88 -5.98
N ALA A 45 -1.73 5.71 -6.11
CA ALA A 45 -2.31 4.45 -5.68
C ALA A 45 -2.47 4.41 -4.15
N PHE A 46 -1.48 4.92 -3.41
CA PHE A 46 -1.56 5.06 -1.95
C PHE A 46 -2.76 5.92 -1.51
N GLY A 47 -2.92 7.10 -2.10
CA GLY A 47 -4.05 7.98 -1.78
C GLY A 47 -5.40 7.33 -2.09
N ILE A 48 -5.53 6.70 -3.26
CA ILE A 48 -6.77 6.03 -3.66
C ILE A 48 -7.10 4.84 -2.74
N SER A 49 -6.12 4.03 -2.31
CA SER A 49 -6.37 2.86 -1.46
C SER A 49 -7.11 3.20 -0.17
N PHE A 50 -6.66 4.23 0.57
CA PHE A 50 -7.31 4.65 1.81
C PHE A 50 -8.65 5.34 1.55
N ALA A 51 -8.74 6.15 0.50
CA ALA A 51 -10.00 6.80 0.12
C ALA A 51 -11.07 5.77 -0.29
N LEU A 52 -10.67 4.66 -0.92
CA LEU A 52 -11.57 3.59 -1.33
C LEU A 52 -12.08 2.79 -0.13
N ASP A 53 -11.20 2.49 0.83
CA ASP A 53 -11.60 1.88 2.10
C ASP A 53 -12.60 2.75 2.86
N TYR A 54 -12.36 4.07 2.89
CA TYR A 54 -13.29 5.04 3.47
C TYR A 54 -14.63 5.04 2.73
N ALA A 55 -14.61 5.15 1.39
CA ALA A 55 -15.82 5.23 0.58
C ALA A 55 -16.73 4.01 0.80
N ARG A 56 -16.16 2.81 0.80
CA ARG A 56 -16.91 1.57 1.08
C ARG A 56 -17.39 1.47 2.52
N THR A 57 -16.58 1.89 3.49
CA THR A 57 -16.97 1.83 4.92
C THR A 57 -18.10 2.80 5.26
N THR A 58 -18.25 3.88 4.48
CA THR A 58 -19.24 4.94 4.69
C THR A 58 -20.36 4.94 3.64
N ASP A 59 -20.43 3.90 2.81
CA ASP A 59 -21.39 3.76 1.70
C ASP A 59 -21.42 4.97 0.74
N ASN A 60 -20.26 5.64 0.55
CA ASN A 60 -20.12 6.77 -0.35
C ASN A 60 -19.93 6.32 -1.81
N ALA A 61 -21.02 5.92 -2.44
CA ALA A 61 -21.03 5.36 -3.80
C ALA A 61 -20.43 6.30 -4.86
N LYS A 62 -20.60 7.63 -4.72
CA LYS A 62 -20.04 8.61 -5.66
C LYS A 62 -18.51 8.62 -5.61
N LEU A 63 -17.95 8.64 -4.41
CA LEU A 63 -16.50 8.60 -4.23
C LEU A 63 -15.95 7.24 -4.66
N GLU A 64 -16.57 6.13 -4.24
CA GLU A 64 -16.13 4.79 -4.63
C GLU A 64 -16.06 4.66 -6.15
N LYS A 65 -17.12 5.05 -6.87
CA LYS A 65 -17.15 4.98 -8.33
C LYS A 65 -16.00 5.77 -8.96
N LEU A 66 -15.76 7.01 -8.51
CA LEU A 66 -14.66 7.81 -9.04
C LEU A 66 -13.32 7.11 -8.82
N LEU A 67 -13.08 6.62 -7.61
CA LEU A 67 -11.81 5.99 -7.24
C LEU A 67 -11.56 4.72 -8.05
N THR A 68 -12.57 3.86 -8.22
CA THR A 68 -12.45 2.65 -9.05
C THR A 68 -12.22 3.00 -10.51
N ASP A 69 -12.98 3.95 -11.08
CA ASP A 69 -12.83 4.36 -12.48
C ASP A 69 -11.41 4.88 -12.76
N ARG A 70 -10.87 5.72 -11.87
CA ARG A 70 -9.52 6.29 -12.03
C ARG A 70 -8.43 5.26 -11.86
N ALA A 71 -8.53 4.41 -10.84
CA ALA A 71 -7.55 3.33 -10.65
C ALA A 71 -7.53 2.36 -11.84
N THR A 72 -8.69 1.94 -12.34
CA THR A 72 -8.78 1.12 -13.56
C THR A 72 -8.16 1.83 -14.76
N ALA A 73 -8.47 3.12 -14.97
CA ALA A 73 -7.91 3.89 -16.09
C ALA A 73 -6.37 4.03 -16.00
N TYR A 74 -5.81 4.11 -14.80
CA TYR A 74 -4.37 4.29 -14.57
C TYR A 74 -3.56 3.00 -14.61
N TYR A 75 -4.11 1.89 -14.11
CA TYR A 75 -3.30 0.72 -13.70
C TYR A 75 -3.74 -0.58 -14.37
N PHE A 76 -4.95 -0.65 -14.94
CA PHE A 76 -5.46 -1.92 -15.49
C PHE A 76 -4.63 -2.47 -16.65
N LYS A 77 -3.98 -1.60 -17.43
CA LYS A 77 -3.18 -1.98 -18.60
C LYS A 77 -1.68 -2.11 -18.28
N ASP A 78 -1.27 -1.90 -17.03
CA ASP A 78 0.14 -1.99 -16.67
C ASP A 78 0.57 -3.46 -16.67
N THR A 79 1.69 -3.73 -17.35
CA THR A 79 2.27 -5.06 -17.52
C THR A 79 3.78 -4.96 -17.47
N ASP A 80 4.48 -6.00 -17.05
CA ASP A 80 5.95 -6.04 -16.94
C ASP A 80 6.51 -4.80 -16.22
N TYR A 81 5.93 -4.49 -15.06
CA TYR A 81 6.29 -3.29 -14.30
C TYR A 81 7.78 -3.36 -13.92
N PRO A 82 8.57 -2.28 -14.12
CA PRO A 82 10.02 -2.30 -13.94
C PRO A 82 10.44 -2.24 -12.46
N ALA A 83 9.91 -3.13 -11.62
CA ALA A 83 10.15 -3.17 -10.17
C ALA A 83 11.62 -3.40 -9.79
N LYS A 84 12.45 -3.87 -10.74
CA LYS A 84 13.91 -3.97 -10.56
C LYS A 84 14.59 -2.62 -10.28
N LEU A 85 13.93 -1.52 -10.58
CA LEU A 85 14.42 -0.15 -10.32
C LEU A 85 14.11 0.33 -8.90
N GLU A 86 13.31 -0.41 -8.12
CA GLU A 86 13.04 -0.08 -6.72
C GLU A 86 14.12 -0.67 -5.79
N PRO A 87 14.40 -0.04 -4.64
CA PRO A 87 13.81 1.22 -4.15
C PRO A 87 14.58 2.49 -4.57
N ASP A 88 13.92 3.66 -4.48
CA ASP A 88 14.58 4.96 -4.39
C ASP A 88 15.05 5.22 -2.93
N GLY A 89 16.01 6.15 -2.76
CA GLY A 89 16.71 6.36 -1.50
C GLY A 89 15.86 6.90 -0.34
N ASP A 90 14.70 7.49 -0.63
CA ASP A 90 13.76 8.00 0.37
C ASP A 90 12.34 7.40 0.26
N ASP A 91 12.21 6.25 -0.40
CA ASP A 91 10.94 5.54 -0.49
C ASP A 91 10.49 5.05 0.90
N PHE A 92 9.22 5.24 1.22
CA PHE A 92 8.51 4.52 2.29
C PHE A 92 7.35 3.67 1.76
N LEU A 93 7.11 3.69 0.44
CA LEU A 93 6.17 2.87 -0.29
C LEU A 93 6.90 2.21 -1.46
N SER A 94 6.57 0.96 -1.77
CA SER A 94 6.96 0.37 -3.04
C SER A 94 5.96 0.78 -4.13
N PRO A 95 6.38 1.52 -5.18
CA PRO A 95 5.51 1.88 -6.30
C PRO A 95 4.72 0.72 -6.89
N SER A 96 5.38 -0.39 -7.19
CA SER A 96 4.76 -1.59 -7.77
C SER A 96 3.79 -2.26 -6.80
N LEU A 97 4.19 -2.47 -5.56
CA LEU A 97 3.37 -3.21 -4.61
C LEU A 97 2.18 -2.40 -4.09
N ILE A 98 2.29 -1.07 -3.97
CA ILE A 98 1.15 -0.24 -3.57
C ILE A 98 0.11 -0.14 -4.68
N GLU A 99 0.52 -0.18 -5.95
CA GLU A 99 -0.38 -0.32 -7.09
C GLU A 99 -1.08 -1.68 -7.07
N ALA A 100 -0.34 -2.78 -6.90
CA ALA A 100 -0.94 -4.10 -6.81
C ALA A 100 -1.88 -4.23 -5.59
N ASP A 101 -1.56 -3.59 -4.46
CA ASP A 101 -2.42 -3.52 -3.28
C ASP A 101 -3.72 -2.73 -3.54
N LEU A 102 -3.69 -1.69 -4.37
CA LEU A 102 -4.89 -1.01 -4.83
C LEU A 102 -5.70 -1.91 -5.77
N MET A 103 -5.04 -2.54 -6.75
CA MET A 103 -5.72 -3.33 -7.78
C MET A 103 -6.39 -4.58 -7.22
N ARG A 104 -5.86 -5.21 -6.16
CA ARG A 104 -6.56 -6.29 -5.45
C ARG A 104 -7.85 -5.86 -4.75
N ARG A 105 -8.02 -4.55 -4.48
CA ARG A 105 -9.25 -4.01 -3.87
C ARG A 105 -10.33 -3.79 -4.93
N ILE A 106 -9.96 -3.77 -6.21
CA ILE A 106 -10.82 -3.43 -7.35
C ILE A 106 -11.16 -4.69 -8.14
N LEU A 107 -10.15 -5.49 -8.48
CA LEU A 107 -10.29 -6.75 -9.20
C LEU A 107 -10.54 -7.89 -8.22
N THR A 108 -11.31 -8.90 -8.64
CA THR A 108 -11.68 -10.03 -7.78
C THR A 108 -11.26 -11.36 -8.37
N GLY A 109 -10.81 -12.28 -7.52
CA GLY A 109 -10.57 -13.67 -7.88
C GLY A 109 -9.61 -13.83 -9.06
N LYS A 110 -10.08 -14.48 -10.13
CA LYS A 110 -9.27 -14.79 -11.32
C LYS A 110 -8.82 -13.54 -12.08
N ASP A 111 -9.60 -12.47 -12.06
CA ASP A 111 -9.25 -11.23 -12.77
C ASP A 111 -8.04 -10.55 -12.12
N PHE A 112 -8.00 -10.51 -10.78
CA PHE A 112 -6.84 -10.00 -10.07
C PHE A 112 -5.61 -10.87 -10.30
N ALA A 113 -5.74 -12.20 -10.18
CA ALA A 113 -4.62 -13.11 -10.38
C ALA A 113 -4.04 -12.99 -11.80
N GLY A 114 -4.90 -12.96 -12.83
CA GLY A 114 -4.48 -12.79 -14.21
C GLY A 114 -3.76 -11.45 -14.44
N TRP A 115 -4.31 -10.35 -13.91
CA TRP A 115 -3.66 -9.04 -13.97
C TRP A 115 -2.31 -9.03 -13.24
N PHE A 116 -2.23 -9.60 -12.03
CA PHE A 116 -1.01 -9.61 -11.21
C PHE A 116 0.13 -10.36 -11.89
N HIS A 117 -0.15 -11.51 -12.52
CA HIS A 117 0.86 -12.28 -13.27
C HIS A 117 1.29 -11.61 -14.58
N GLN A 118 0.51 -10.68 -15.14
CA GLN A 118 0.96 -9.84 -16.25
C GLN A 118 1.74 -8.62 -15.76
N PHE A 119 1.37 -8.08 -14.60
CA PHE A 119 2.00 -6.93 -13.97
C PHE A 119 3.40 -7.24 -13.43
N LEU A 120 3.58 -8.38 -12.75
CA LEU A 120 4.87 -8.85 -12.21
C LEU A 120 5.17 -10.30 -12.67
N PRO A 121 5.43 -10.52 -13.96
CA PRO A 121 5.46 -11.86 -14.57
C PRO A 121 6.58 -12.77 -14.04
N ASN A 122 7.68 -12.18 -13.58
CA ASN A 122 8.84 -12.94 -13.09
C ASN A 122 8.83 -13.21 -11.59
N LEU A 123 7.79 -12.77 -10.87
CA LEU A 123 7.72 -12.91 -9.41
C LEU A 123 7.65 -14.37 -8.96
N VAL A 124 7.01 -15.24 -9.76
CA VAL A 124 6.97 -16.68 -9.53
C VAL A 124 8.34 -17.35 -9.64
N ASN A 125 9.28 -16.72 -10.34
CA ASN A 125 10.67 -17.15 -10.45
C ASN A 125 11.56 -16.52 -9.37
N GLY A 126 10.98 -15.76 -8.43
CA GLY A 126 11.71 -15.06 -7.39
C GLY A 126 12.40 -13.79 -7.87
N GLU A 127 11.89 -13.12 -8.91
CA GLU A 127 12.47 -11.88 -9.42
C GLU A 127 11.45 -10.72 -9.48
N PRO A 128 11.87 -9.47 -9.26
CA PRO A 128 13.24 -9.04 -8.96
C PRO A 128 13.63 -9.24 -7.48
N GLN A 129 14.86 -9.67 -7.21
CA GLN A 129 15.38 -9.79 -5.84
C GLN A 129 15.35 -8.46 -5.06
N THR A 130 15.50 -7.32 -5.74
CA THR A 130 15.44 -5.98 -5.12
C THR A 130 14.08 -5.68 -4.48
N LEU A 131 13.02 -6.33 -4.97
CA LEU A 131 11.68 -6.24 -4.40
C LEU A 131 11.48 -7.25 -3.27
N LEU A 132 12.08 -8.44 -3.38
CA LEU A 132 11.83 -9.58 -2.48
C LEU A 132 12.76 -9.64 -1.26
N GLN A 133 13.85 -8.89 -1.24
CA GLN A 133 14.71 -8.72 -0.07
C GLN A 133 14.49 -7.37 0.62
N PRO A 134 14.67 -7.29 1.96
CA PRO A 134 14.59 -6.04 2.70
C PRO A 134 15.51 -4.94 2.16
N ALA A 135 14.99 -3.71 2.16
CA ALA A 135 15.81 -2.54 1.93
C ALA A 135 16.78 -2.34 3.11
N ASN A 136 18.02 -1.98 2.80
CA ASN A 136 19.03 -1.67 3.81
C ASN A 136 18.87 -0.22 4.28
N VAL A 137 18.72 -0.04 5.60
CA VAL A 137 18.59 1.28 6.22
C VAL A 137 19.94 1.65 6.82
N SER A 138 20.72 2.47 6.11
CA SER A 138 22.10 2.79 6.51
C SER A 138 22.19 3.76 7.68
N ASP A 139 21.22 4.67 7.81
CA ASP A 139 21.17 5.67 8.87
C ASP A 139 19.71 5.90 9.30
N ARG A 140 19.40 5.57 10.56
CA ARG A 140 18.05 5.74 11.15
C ARG A 140 17.87 7.09 11.85
N SER A 141 18.91 7.91 11.92
CA SER A 141 18.83 9.29 12.42
C SER A 141 18.59 10.29 11.30
N ASP A 142 18.83 9.90 10.04
CA ASP A 142 18.51 10.72 8.89
C ASP A 142 17.00 10.66 8.57
N PRO A 143 16.31 11.82 8.44
CA PRO A 143 14.86 11.87 8.28
C PRO A 143 14.36 11.37 6.92
N LYS A 144 15.25 11.07 5.97
CA LYS A 144 14.92 10.51 4.65
C LYS A 144 15.31 9.04 4.54
N ILE A 145 16.50 8.67 4.98
CA ILE A 145 16.96 7.27 4.90
C ILE A 145 16.10 6.38 5.80
N VAL A 146 15.63 6.87 6.95
CA VAL A 146 14.70 6.13 7.84
C VAL A 146 13.37 5.78 7.15
N HIS A 147 13.01 6.44 6.04
CA HIS A 147 11.84 6.04 5.25
C HIS A 147 11.92 4.60 4.77
N LEU A 148 13.13 4.06 4.55
CA LEU A 148 13.33 2.69 4.10
C LEU A 148 12.87 1.64 5.13
N ASP A 149 12.80 2.00 6.42
CA ASP A 149 12.13 1.16 7.42
C ASP A 149 10.60 1.13 7.16
N GLY A 150 9.99 2.28 6.85
CA GLY A 150 8.58 2.33 6.43
C GLY A 150 8.33 1.61 5.11
N LEU A 151 9.28 1.64 4.17
CA LEU A 151 9.24 0.85 2.95
C LEU A 151 9.20 -0.65 3.24
N ASN A 152 10.05 -1.14 4.14
CA ASN A 152 10.02 -2.55 4.52
C ASN A 152 8.65 -2.93 5.10
N LEU A 153 8.09 -2.12 6.00
CA LEU A 153 6.76 -2.38 6.55
C LEU A 153 5.64 -2.30 5.50
N SER A 154 5.70 -1.35 4.58
CA SER A 154 4.68 -1.21 3.53
C SER A 154 4.76 -2.31 2.48
N ARG A 155 5.97 -2.74 2.09
CA ARG A 155 6.19 -3.95 1.27
C ARG A 155 5.58 -5.17 1.93
N ALA A 156 5.84 -5.36 3.24
CA ALA A 156 5.25 -6.46 3.99
C ALA A 156 3.72 -6.41 3.99
N TRP A 157 3.11 -5.25 4.27
CA TRP A 157 1.64 -5.12 4.22
C TRP A 157 1.10 -5.48 2.83
N CYS A 158 1.76 -5.01 1.76
CA CYS A 158 1.25 -5.15 0.40
C CYS A 158 1.31 -6.61 0.02
N MET A 159 2.44 -7.26 0.29
CA MET A 159 2.64 -8.66 -0.01
C MET A 159 1.65 -9.56 0.76
N TYR A 160 1.35 -9.26 2.03
CA TYR A 160 0.30 -9.99 2.77
C TYR A 160 -1.08 -9.82 2.10
N GLY A 161 -1.46 -8.59 1.74
CA GLY A 161 -2.74 -8.31 1.10
C GLY A 161 -2.87 -8.90 -0.30
N ILE A 162 -1.81 -8.82 -1.10
CA ILE A 162 -1.76 -9.42 -2.45
C ILE A 162 -1.87 -10.93 -2.32
N ALA A 163 -1.07 -11.56 -1.45
CA ALA A 163 -1.10 -12.99 -1.25
C ALA A 163 -2.50 -13.47 -0.84
N SER A 164 -3.20 -12.76 0.06
CA SER A 164 -4.56 -13.15 0.49
C SER A 164 -5.60 -13.05 -0.62
N SER A 165 -5.36 -12.24 -1.65
CA SER A 165 -6.28 -12.05 -2.79
C SER A 165 -6.00 -12.99 -3.96
N LEU A 166 -4.91 -13.75 -3.92
CA LEU A 166 -4.57 -14.78 -4.92
C LEU A 166 -5.22 -16.13 -4.56
N PRO A 167 -5.56 -16.98 -5.56
CA PRO A 167 -6.04 -18.35 -5.32
C PRO A 167 -5.11 -19.15 -4.41
N GLU A 168 -5.63 -20.02 -3.53
CA GLU A 168 -4.82 -20.72 -2.53
C GLU A 168 -3.61 -21.48 -3.09
N ASN A 169 -3.75 -22.03 -4.30
CA ASN A 169 -2.72 -22.79 -5.02
C ASN A 169 -1.84 -21.92 -5.94
N ASP A 170 -1.97 -20.59 -5.89
CA ASP A 170 -1.18 -19.68 -6.72
C ASP A 170 0.31 -19.73 -6.31
N PRO A 171 1.24 -19.95 -7.26
CA PRO A 171 2.67 -20.11 -6.97
C PRO A 171 3.34 -18.85 -6.40
N ALA A 172 2.76 -17.66 -6.61
CA ALA A 172 3.32 -16.42 -6.06
C ALA A 172 3.09 -16.28 -4.55
N ARG A 173 2.02 -16.89 -4.00
CA ARG A 173 1.66 -16.79 -2.57
C ARG A 173 2.81 -17.16 -1.62
N PRO A 174 3.43 -18.35 -1.69
CA PRO A 174 4.51 -18.70 -0.77
C PRO A 174 5.74 -17.79 -0.90
N ILE A 175 5.98 -17.21 -2.09
CA ILE A 175 7.08 -16.26 -2.32
C ILE A 175 6.79 -14.93 -1.61
N LEU A 176 5.60 -14.38 -1.83
CA LEU A 176 5.13 -13.14 -1.21
C LEU A 176 5.12 -13.25 0.32
N LEU A 177 4.55 -14.33 0.87
CA LEU A 177 4.47 -14.51 2.33
C LEU A 177 5.84 -14.61 3.00
N ARG A 178 6.79 -15.33 2.38
CA ARG A 178 8.17 -15.41 2.89
C ARG A 178 8.88 -14.06 2.83
N SER A 179 8.73 -13.33 1.72
CA SER A 179 9.33 -12.01 1.56
C SER A 179 8.72 -11.00 2.54
N ALA A 180 7.38 -10.99 2.69
CA ALA A 180 6.66 -10.14 3.64
C ALA A 180 7.18 -10.32 5.07
N LYS A 181 7.41 -11.58 5.49
CA LYS A 181 7.99 -11.89 6.80
C LYS A 181 9.40 -11.30 6.96
N LYS A 182 10.27 -11.48 5.96
CA LYS A 182 11.63 -10.90 5.99
C LYS A 182 11.62 -9.39 6.12
N HIS A 183 10.77 -8.73 5.33
CA HIS A 183 10.59 -7.27 5.38
C HIS A 183 10.10 -6.80 6.75
N ALA A 184 9.09 -7.47 7.32
CA ALA A 184 8.59 -7.13 8.64
C ALA A 184 9.68 -7.29 9.72
N GLU A 185 10.41 -8.41 9.70
CA GLU A 185 11.48 -8.70 10.67
C GLU A 185 12.67 -7.75 10.59
N ALA A 186 12.92 -7.15 9.42
CA ALA A 186 13.98 -6.17 9.22
C ALA A 186 13.72 -4.84 9.94
N THR A 187 12.46 -4.46 10.16
CA THR A 187 12.09 -3.14 10.71
C THR A 187 11.41 -3.22 12.08
N LEU A 188 10.64 -4.27 12.39
CA LEU A 188 9.90 -4.37 13.66
C LEU A 188 10.77 -4.13 14.92
N PRO A 189 12.04 -4.58 15.01
CA PRO A 189 12.89 -4.27 16.16
C PRO A 189 13.25 -2.78 16.32
N PHE A 190 13.09 -1.97 15.26
CA PHE A 190 13.53 -0.57 15.20
C PHE A 190 12.39 0.45 15.29
N ILE A 191 11.14 0.00 15.41
CA ILE A 191 9.97 0.89 15.55
C ILE A 191 9.95 1.64 16.88
N THR A 192 10.73 1.17 17.87
CA THR A 192 10.98 1.83 19.16
C THR A 192 12.50 1.96 19.39
N SER A 193 13.20 2.58 18.43
CA SER A 193 14.67 2.70 18.44
C SER A 193 15.23 3.90 19.22
N GLY A 194 14.38 4.79 19.73
CA GLY A 194 14.72 6.03 20.44
C GLY A 194 14.90 7.26 19.54
N ASN A 195 14.82 7.11 18.22
CA ASN A 195 14.96 8.21 17.27
C ASN A 195 13.59 8.71 16.81
N TYR A 196 13.31 9.98 17.08
CA TYR A 196 12.02 10.59 16.75
C TYR A 196 11.69 10.45 15.26
N GLU A 197 12.69 10.57 14.37
CA GLU A 197 12.56 10.56 12.91
C GLU A 197 11.79 9.35 12.37
N GLY A 198 11.90 8.19 13.02
CA GLY A 198 11.14 6.98 12.70
C GLY A 198 9.94 6.72 13.63
N GLU A 199 10.14 6.84 14.94
CA GLU A 199 9.17 6.36 15.94
C GLU A 199 7.79 7.01 15.84
N HIS A 200 7.73 8.28 15.44
CA HIS A 200 6.46 9.03 15.43
C HIS A 200 5.45 8.52 14.38
N TRP A 201 5.88 7.72 13.39
CA TRP A 201 5.00 7.25 12.31
C TRP A 201 5.15 5.76 11.97
N LEU A 202 6.33 5.13 12.18
CA LEU A 202 6.55 3.72 11.83
C LEU A 202 5.58 2.76 12.54
N ALA A 203 5.18 3.09 13.77
CA ALA A 203 4.17 2.33 14.50
C ALA A 203 2.84 2.21 13.73
N SER A 204 2.43 3.26 13.02
CA SER A 204 1.20 3.22 12.22
C SER A 204 1.29 2.21 11.07
N PHE A 205 2.45 2.12 10.41
CA PHE A 205 2.71 1.15 9.34
C PHE A 205 2.75 -0.28 9.89
N ALA A 206 3.40 -0.48 11.04
CA ALA A 206 3.47 -1.78 11.71
C ALA A 206 2.08 -2.29 12.11
N ILE A 207 1.24 -1.44 12.73
CA ILE A 207 -0.13 -1.80 13.10
C ILE A 207 -0.98 -2.09 11.87
N TYR A 208 -0.87 -1.29 10.81
CA TYR A 208 -1.60 -1.54 9.56
C TYR A 208 -1.21 -2.88 8.93
N MET A 209 0.10 -3.17 8.83
CA MET A 209 0.63 -4.45 8.36
C MET A 209 0.10 -5.63 9.20
N LEU A 210 0.15 -5.54 10.54
CA LEU A 210 -0.35 -6.59 11.43
C LEU A 210 -1.85 -6.81 11.28
N THR A 211 -2.62 -5.73 11.07
CA THR A 211 -4.06 -5.80 10.83
C THR A 211 -4.37 -6.52 9.51
N ILE A 212 -3.61 -6.26 8.44
CA ILE A 212 -3.78 -6.97 7.17
C ILE A 212 -3.39 -8.44 7.30
N ARG A 213 -2.26 -8.74 7.97
CA ARG A 213 -1.78 -10.11 8.17
C ARG A 213 -2.77 -10.97 8.98
N GLY A 214 -3.52 -10.36 9.88
CA GLY A 214 -4.51 -11.06 10.72
C GLY A 214 -5.87 -11.31 10.06
N ARG A 215 -6.07 -10.86 8.81
CA ARG A 215 -7.27 -11.14 8.00
C ARG A 215 -7.05 -12.36 7.13
#